data_AF-A0A3E2TGB1-F1
#
_entry.id   AF-A0A3E2TGB1-F1
#
_cell.length_a   1.000
_cell.length_b   1.000
_cell.length_c   1.000
_cell.angle_alpha   90.00
_cell.angle_beta   90.00
_cell.angle_gamma   90.00
#
_symmetry.space_group_name_H-M   'P 1'
#
loop_
_entity.id
_entity.type
_entity.pdbx_description
1 polymer ?
#
loop_
_entity_poly.entity_id
_entity_poly.type
_entity_poly.pdbx_seq_one_letter_code
_entity_poly.pdbx_strand_id
1 'polypeptide(L)'
;MKKNRLYFLLFIFMMIMVGCGTNKFDDNENEEKINYIEKEKILHELSQSKMPDGGYRFANQEFESSYSIYSSYYINAAKAESGIDDIHLSDHTKNKIIGRFLTSDNLNLIDVYCALSSLEDQHIFTSIKDNIREYLNTLYIKDGGYYTLDANKNESNLDMEIFANYYVYEVARMSGLLEEIKISDKWLRSTVKKVFVEEKLSKDKISLYKKLIYLADKYDIEISDDVRANIANMCEDSFISLDNLSNDINQYGIEYIMDSLEVDDYISGIKEKSKKKEFLLDCIFDKDSINEELFGYDVYKLYSAVHSLKLLGYNFNGDKRISKTFDSIEKFSISQDEYISPGYTESNLFDTYYAYSLLSKIDSFDKNKLIKYCKNIKESIVKSDNVVELELYLKLLDLSDSFNLIHNDLPTIENKLDTKWNDLINDKDNFTENLGEINSLIDCRQMLNLDYSINEKLYEELSQEFMQDNGKEHIYNYIELIKFVDKIGKSDIAYINSLCKNLEDKLYFLKNEDARNKLILLSKSYSLFNKTNYKISAKLSDYAYDILIDSKSDSGLYYGGDFDEDMINFCNTYYAVELVQLLEK
;
A
#
# COMPACT_ATOMS: atom_id res chain seq x y z
N MET A 1 13.61 48.74 30.87
CA MET A 1 12.17 48.43 31.12
C MET A 1 11.23 48.90 29.99
N LYS A 2 11.58 48.66 28.71
CA LYS A 2 10.65 48.86 27.56
C LYS A 2 10.50 47.61 26.67
N LYS A 3 11.28 46.54 26.90
CA LYS A 3 11.20 45.27 26.13
C LYS A 3 10.11 44.30 26.61
N ASN A 4 9.73 44.28 27.88
CA ASN A 4 8.71 43.34 28.39
C ASN A 4 7.26 43.73 28.05
N ARG A 5 7.00 44.96 27.56
CA ARG A 5 5.66 45.36 27.12
C ARG A 5 5.35 44.96 25.67
N LEU A 6 6.37 44.74 24.84
CA LEU A 6 6.17 44.34 23.45
C LEU A 6 5.84 42.83 23.33
N TYR A 7 6.49 41.99 24.13
CA TYR A 7 6.18 40.55 24.19
C TYR A 7 4.79 40.26 24.77
N PHE A 8 4.32 41.07 25.74
CA PHE A 8 2.97 40.92 26.28
C PHE A 8 1.88 41.37 25.29
N LEU A 9 2.15 42.38 24.45
CA LEU A 9 1.25 42.81 23.38
C LEU A 9 1.21 41.81 22.21
N LEU A 10 2.33 41.18 21.88
CA LEU A 10 2.40 40.11 20.87
C LEU A 10 1.68 38.83 21.32
N PHE A 11 1.75 38.48 22.61
CA PHE A 11 1.01 37.35 23.17
C PHE A 11 -0.51 37.59 23.18
N ILE A 12 -0.96 38.82 23.46
CA ILE A 12 -2.37 39.20 23.36
C ILE A 12 -2.86 39.22 21.90
N PHE A 13 -2.04 39.63 20.93
CA PHE A 13 -2.41 39.56 19.51
C PHE A 13 -2.46 38.12 18.98
N MET A 14 -1.59 37.21 19.47
CA MET A 14 -1.70 35.78 19.17
C MET A 14 -2.99 35.15 19.74
N MET A 15 -3.45 35.59 20.92
CA MET A 15 -4.73 35.12 21.49
C MET A 15 -5.97 35.72 20.82
N ILE A 16 -5.87 36.83 20.09
CA ILE A 16 -7.01 37.47 19.41
C ILE A 16 -7.15 37.01 17.94
N MET A 17 -6.13 36.37 17.37
CA MET A 17 -6.16 35.82 16.00
C MET A 17 -6.46 34.30 15.95
N VAL A 18 -6.57 33.64 17.10
CA VAL A 18 -7.26 32.35 17.21
C VAL A 18 -8.70 32.66 17.62
N GLY A 19 -9.57 32.78 16.63
CA GLY A 19 -10.97 33.11 16.86
C GLY A 19 -11.66 32.07 17.73
N CYS A 20 -11.87 32.39 19.01
CA CYS A 20 -13.03 31.91 19.74
C CYS A 20 -14.29 32.44 19.04
N GLY A 21 -14.89 31.61 18.20
CA GLY A 21 -16.31 31.70 17.90
C GLY A 21 -17.11 31.13 19.07
N THR A 22 -17.31 31.92 20.12
CA THR A 22 -18.35 31.64 21.12
C THR A 22 -19.70 32.02 20.53
N ASN A 23 -20.36 31.08 19.85
CA ASN A 23 -21.82 31.09 19.85
C ASN A 23 -22.27 30.30 21.07
N LYS A 24 -22.88 31.03 22.01
CA LYS A 24 -23.80 30.44 22.98
C LYS A 24 -24.82 29.65 22.18
N PHE A 25 -24.82 28.34 22.31
CA PHE A 25 -26.00 27.56 22.00
C PHE A 25 -27.03 27.89 23.07
N ASP A 26 -28.16 28.44 22.62
CA ASP A 26 -29.38 28.48 23.37
C ASP A 26 -29.69 27.07 23.88
N ASP A 27 -29.95 26.97 25.18
CA ASP A 27 -30.72 25.90 25.76
C ASP A 27 -32.11 25.87 25.07
N ASN A 28 -32.26 25.03 24.06
CA ASN A 28 -33.53 24.45 23.63
C ASN A 28 -33.30 23.29 22.65
N GLU A 29 -33.35 22.08 23.21
CA GLU A 29 -34.07 20.92 22.68
C GLU A 29 -34.27 20.87 21.14
N ASN A 30 -33.27 20.37 20.44
CA ASN A 30 -33.40 19.25 19.50
C ASN A 30 -31.99 18.75 19.20
N GLU A 31 -31.68 17.54 19.69
CA GLU A 31 -30.47 16.78 19.35
C GLU A 31 -30.33 16.70 17.83
N GLU A 32 -29.52 17.58 17.23
CA GLU A 32 -28.93 17.28 15.93
C GLU A 32 -28.01 16.09 16.16
N LYS A 33 -28.52 14.88 15.87
CA LYS A 33 -27.71 13.67 15.76
C LYS A 33 -26.47 14.02 14.95
N ILE A 34 -25.31 14.02 15.58
CA ILE A 34 -24.03 14.07 14.87
C ILE A 34 -24.10 12.97 13.81
N ASN A 35 -24.00 13.33 12.53
CA ASN A 35 -24.02 12.33 11.48
C ASN A 35 -22.66 11.60 11.52
N TYR A 36 -22.60 10.51 12.27
CA TYR A 36 -21.43 9.67 12.40
C TYR A 36 -21.04 9.08 11.04
N ILE A 37 -22.00 8.81 10.14
CA ILE A 37 -21.74 8.12 8.88
C ILE A 37 -21.71 9.10 7.71
N GLU A 38 -20.50 9.41 7.22
CA GLU A 38 -20.30 10.24 6.03
C GLU A 38 -20.37 9.40 4.74
N LYS A 39 -21.57 8.91 4.42
CA LYS A 39 -21.82 7.98 3.31
C LYS A 39 -21.17 8.39 1.99
N GLU A 40 -21.29 9.64 1.57
CA GLU A 40 -20.72 10.11 0.29
C GLU A 40 -19.19 10.03 0.27
N LYS A 41 -18.52 10.32 1.38
CA LYS A 41 -17.05 10.21 1.47
C LYS A 41 -16.61 8.74 1.50
N ILE A 42 -17.32 7.89 2.25
CA ILE A 42 -17.07 6.44 2.25
C ILE A 42 -17.20 5.85 0.83
N LEU A 43 -18.24 6.26 0.09
CA LEU A 43 -18.44 5.82 -1.29
C LEU A 43 -17.34 6.33 -2.24
N HIS A 44 -16.82 7.53 -2.00
CA HIS A 44 -15.67 8.04 -2.73
C HIS A 44 -14.46 7.14 -2.55
N GLU A 45 -14.07 6.83 -1.31
CA GLU A 45 -12.91 5.97 -1.02
C GLU A 45 -13.07 4.57 -1.62
N LEU A 46 -14.25 3.95 -1.45
CA LEU A 46 -14.54 2.65 -2.07
C LEU A 46 -14.43 2.68 -3.59
N SER A 47 -14.79 3.80 -4.24
CA SER A 47 -14.68 3.93 -5.69
C SER A 47 -13.23 3.93 -6.17
N GLN A 48 -12.31 4.52 -5.41
CA GLN A 48 -10.86 4.57 -5.72
C GLN A 48 -10.18 3.21 -5.52
N SER A 49 -10.68 2.40 -4.59
CA SER A 49 -10.15 1.06 -4.30
C SER A 49 -10.71 -0.05 -5.19
N LYS A 50 -11.65 0.27 -6.09
CA LYS A 50 -12.33 -0.73 -6.92
C LYS A 50 -11.40 -1.34 -7.97
N MET A 51 -11.47 -2.67 -8.15
CA MET A 51 -10.65 -3.42 -9.11
C MET A 51 -11.45 -4.00 -10.28
N PRO A 52 -10.81 -4.23 -11.46
CA PRO A 52 -11.50 -4.70 -12.67
C PRO A 52 -12.17 -6.07 -12.53
N ASP A 53 -11.64 -6.93 -11.66
CA ASP A 53 -12.16 -8.26 -11.38
C ASP A 53 -13.44 -8.27 -10.52
N GLY A 54 -13.83 -7.10 -10.00
CA GLY A 54 -14.99 -6.91 -9.13
C GLY A 54 -14.64 -6.86 -7.65
N GLY A 55 -13.38 -7.07 -7.27
CA GLY A 55 -12.90 -6.96 -5.90
C GLY A 55 -12.53 -5.53 -5.51
N TYR A 56 -12.02 -5.40 -4.28
CA TYR A 56 -11.44 -4.17 -3.75
C TYR A 56 -10.04 -4.48 -3.20
N ARG A 57 -9.17 -3.47 -3.30
CA ARG A 57 -7.91 -3.39 -2.54
C ARG A 57 -8.13 -2.47 -1.33
N PHE A 58 -7.10 -2.29 -0.52
CA PHE A 58 -7.04 -1.31 0.58
C PHE A 58 -7.50 0.10 0.16
N ALA A 59 -8.00 0.90 1.10
CA ALA A 59 -8.31 2.32 0.87
C ALA A 59 -7.03 3.09 0.52
N ASN A 60 -7.09 4.06 -0.41
CA ASN A 60 -5.91 4.89 -0.67
C ASN A 60 -5.48 5.67 0.58
N GLN A 61 -6.44 6.07 1.41
CA GLN A 61 -6.22 6.72 2.70
C GLN A 61 -5.32 5.91 3.64
N GLU A 62 -5.34 4.57 3.56
CA GLU A 62 -4.44 3.68 4.35
C GLU A 62 -2.96 3.99 4.12
N PHE A 63 -2.67 4.55 2.95
CA PHE A 63 -1.34 4.74 2.43
C PHE A 63 -1.00 6.23 2.24
N GLU A 64 -1.79 7.16 2.78
CA GLU A 64 -1.47 8.60 2.70
C GLU A 64 -0.08 8.92 3.29
N SER A 65 0.30 8.19 4.34
CA SER A 65 1.65 8.21 4.94
C SER A 65 2.68 7.42 4.13
N SER A 66 2.23 6.50 3.28
CA SER A 66 3.04 5.67 2.37
C SER A 66 3.28 6.34 1.01
N TYR A 67 3.13 7.68 0.97
CA TYR A 67 3.54 8.52 -0.15
C TYR A 67 4.87 8.07 -0.74
N SER A 68 4.84 7.72 -2.03
CA SER A 68 6.01 7.23 -2.76
C SER A 68 6.53 8.34 -3.66
N ILE A 69 7.66 8.94 -3.28
CA ILE A 69 8.39 9.91 -4.12
C ILE A 69 8.75 9.25 -5.44
N TYR A 70 9.23 8.01 -5.39
CA TYR A 70 9.56 7.20 -6.55
C TYR A 70 8.38 7.10 -7.54
N SER A 71 7.21 6.71 -7.05
CA SER A 71 6.03 6.51 -7.90
C SER A 71 5.49 7.82 -8.43
N SER A 72 5.45 8.85 -7.57
CA SER A 72 5.01 10.19 -7.97
C SER A 72 5.89 10.75 -9.08
N TYR A 73 7.22 10.62 -8.95
CA TYR A 73 8.15 11.06 -9.98
C TYR A 73 7.93 10.36 -11.32
N TYR A 74 7.95 9.01 -11.35
CA TYR A 74 7.89 8.30 -12.62
C TYR A 74 6.53 8.38 -13.31
N ILE A 75 5.42 8.44 -12.57
CA ILE A 75 4.09 8.65 -13.15
C ILE A 75 4.01 10.05 -13.77
N ASN A 76 4.41 11.09 -13.02
CA ASN A 76 4.37 12.47 -13.53
C ASN A 76 5.32 12.67 -14.71
N ALA A 77 6.51 12.07 -14.70
CA ALA A 77 7.44 12.09 -15.81
C ALA A 77 6.84 11.42 -17.07
N ALA A 78 6.20 10.25 -16.92
CA ALA A 78 5.55 9.56 -18.02
C ALA A 78 4.36 10.37 -18.59
N LYS A 79 3.57 11.02 -17.73
CA LYS A 79 2.48 11.93 -18.15
C LYS A 79 3.00 13.10 -18.97
N ALA A 80 4.10 13.71 -18.53
CA ALA A 80 4.73 14.82 -19.23
C ALA A 80 5.30 14.43 -20.59
N GLU A 81 5.98 13.30 -20.68
CA GLU A 81 6.52 12.84 -21.96
C GLU A 81 5.43 12.46 -22.97
N SER A 82 4.31 11.94 -22.48
CA SER A 82 3.12 11.64 -23.26
C SER A 82 2.23 12.85 -23.54
N GLY A 83 2.50 14.02 -22.95
CA GLY A 83 1.73 15.24 -23.16
C GLY A 83 0.32 15.21 -22.58
N ILE A 84 0.09 14.39 -21.55
CA ILE A 84 -1.18 14.33 -20.82
C ILE A 84 -1.28 15.48 -19.82
N ASP A 85 -0.23 15.71 -19.04
CA ASP A 85 -0.11 16.79 -18.05
C ASP A 85 1.27 17.43 -18.15
N ASP A 86 1.41 18.69 -17.74
CA ASP A 86 2.70 19.34 -17.55
C ASP A 86 3.35 18.90 -16.22
N ILE A 87 4.70 18.90 -16.14
CA ILE A 87 5.45 18.59 -14.90
C ILE A 87 5.29 19.74 -13.91
N HIS A 88 4.15 19.84 -13.25
CA HIS A 88 3.94 20.82 -12.20
C HIS A 88 3.49 20.14 -10.93
N LEU A 89 4.45 19.92 -10.03
CA LEU A 89 4.14 19.59 -8.66
C LEU A 89 3.43 20.75 -7.97
N SER A 90 2.41 20.43 -7.17
CA SER A 90 1.71 21.36 -6.30
C SER A 90 2.65 21.91 -5.22
N ASP A 91 2.37 23.12 -4.72
CA ASP A 91 3.15 23.69 -3.62
C ASP A 91 3.08 22.82 -2.36
N HIS A 92 1.97 22.10 -2.16
CA HIS A 92 1.81 21.16 -1.06
C HIS A 92 2.84 20.03 -1.16
N THR A 93 2.91 19.35 -2.31
CA THR A 93 3.83 18.23 -2.55
C THR A 93 5.29 18.66 -2.54
N LYS A 94 5.59 19.83 -3.11
CA LYS A 94 6.93 20.44 -3.00
C LYS A 94 7.35 20.62 -1.54
N ASN A 95 6.47 21.21 -0.70
CA ASN A 95 6.75 21.41 0.72
C ASN A 95 6.89 20.08 1.48
N LYS A 96 6.10 19.06 1.15
CA LYS A 96 6.20 17.71 1.73
C LYS A 96 7.53 17.04 1.41
N ILE A 97 8.00 17.13 0.15
CA ILE A 97 9.32 16.64 -0.27
C ILE A 97 10.43 17.38 0.49
N ILE A 98 10.38 18.72 0.55
CA ILE A 98 11.35 19.54 1.27
C ILE A 98 11.38 19.16 2.76
N GLY A 99 10.21 19.01 3.38
CA GLY A 99 10.08 18.59 4.78
C GLY A 99 10.79 17.28 5.06
N ARG A 100 10.65 16.28 4.17
CA ARG A 100 11.33 14.97 4.32
C ARG A 100 12.85 15.09 4.33
N PHE A 101 13.44 15.99 3.52
CA PHE A 101 14.88 16.25 3.56
C PHE A 101 15.33 16.95 4.86
N LEU A 102 14.45 17.75 5.46
CA LEU A 102 14.77 18.51 6.68
C LEU A 102 14.62 17.67 7.96
N THR A 103 13.81 16.61 7.94
CA THR A 103 13.43 15.87 9.16
C THR A 103 13.72 14.37 9.13
N SER A 104 14.10 13.78 7.99
CA SER A 104 14.32 12.33 7.89
C SER A 104 15.78 11.96 8.15
N ASP A 105 16.00 11.07 9.12
CA ASP A 105 17.30 10.45 9.36
C ASP A 105 17.59 9.26 8.41
N ASN A 106 16.60 8.84 7.61
CA ASN A 106 16.70 7.70 6.72
C ASN A 106 16.26 8.08 5.30
N LEU A 107 17.24 8.52 4.50
CA LEU A 107 17.03 8.86 3.09
C LEU A 107 17.49 7.70 2.20
N ASN A 108 16.69 7.36 1.18
CA ASN A 108 17.06 6.43 0.13
C ASN A 108 17.58 7.21 -1.09
N LEU A 109 18.72 6.81 -1.66
CA LEU A 109 19.38 7.55 -2.73
C LEU A 109 18.51 7.72 -3.99
N ILE A 110 17.68 6.71 -4.31
CA ILE A 110 16.75 6.77 -5.44
C ILE A 110 15.61 7.75 -5.12
N ASP A 111 15.05 7.71 -3.91
CA ASP A 111 14.04 8.68 -3.48
C ASP A 111 14.60 10.11 -3.53
N VAL A 112 15.86 10.31 -3.11
CA VAL A 112 16.53 11.62 -3.20
C VAL A 112 16.65 12.07 -4.66
N TYR A 113 17.10 11.18 -5.56
CA TYR A 113 17.15 11.48 -6.99
C TYR A 113 15.78 11.87 -7.54
N CYS A 114 14.75 11.07 -7.31
CA CYS A 114 13.38 11.33 -7.76
C CYS A 114 12.83 12.64 -7.22
N ALA A 115 13.07 12.94 -5.94
CA ALA A 115 12.65 14.19 -5.31
C ALA A 115 13.30 15.40 -5.97
N LEU A 116 14.62 15.39 -6.17
CA LEU A 116 15.34 16.52 -6.77
C LEU A 116 14.95 16.72 -8.24
N SER A 117 14.80 15.63 -8.99
CA SER A 117 14.32 15.66 -10.37
C SER A 117 12.91 16.26 -10.49
N SER A 118 12.08 16.14 -9.45
CA SER A 118 10.71 16.68 -9.46
C SER A 118 10.61 18.15 -9.06
N LEU A 119 11.58 18.70 -8.32
CA LEU A 119 11.46 20.05 -7.74
C LEU A 119 11.75 21.18 -8.73
N GLU A 120 12.47 20.91 -9.83
CA GLU A 120 12.84 21.81 -10.95
C GLU A 120 13.53 23.16 -10.62
N ASP A 121 13.47 23.65 -9.37
CA ASP A 121 13.93 24.98 -8.94
C ASP A 121 15.22 24.94 -8.12
N GLN A 122 16.26 25.60 -8.64
CA GLN A 122 17.56 25.72 -8.00
C GLN A 122 17.54 26.50 -6.67
N HIS A 123 16.56 27.38 -6.46
CA HIS A 123 16.45 28.16 -5.23
C HIS A 123 16.04 27.30 -4.02
N ILE A 124 15.23 26.26 -4.24
CA ILE A 124 14.80 25.31 -3.22
C ILE A 124 15.98 24.48 -2.69
N PHE A 125 16.98 24.20 -3.52
CA PHE A 125 18.12 23.38 -3.12
C PHE A 125 18.97 24.03 -2.02
N THR A 126 18.99 25.36 -1.90
CA THR A 126 19.84 26.04 -0.91
C THR A 126 19.51 25.65 0.53
N SER A 127 18.23 25.44 0.87
CA SER A 127 17.81 25.09 2.23
C SER A 127 18.02 23.63 2.61
N ILE A 128 18.14 22.73 1.62
CA ILE A 128 18.31 21.28 1.84
C ILE A 128 19.71 20.77 1.46
N LYS A 129 20.55 21.63 0.86
CA LYS A 129 21.89 21.29 0.33
C LYS A 129 22.79 20.67 1.39
N ASP A 130 22.78 21.21 2.60
CA ASP A 130 23.64 20.73 3.70
C ASP A 130 23.24 19.31 4.12
N ASN A 131 21.95 19.03 4.25
CA ASN A 131 21.45 17.70 4.58
C ASN A 131 21.75 16.68 3.47
N ILE A 132 21.60 17.07 2.19
CA ILE A 132 21.98 16.21 1.06
C ILE A 132 23.48 15.92 1.09
N ARG A 133 24.32 16.93 1.35
CA ARG A 133 25.77 16.75 1.47
C ARG A 133 26.12 15.77 2.60
N GLU A 134 25.53 15.96 3.77
CA GLU A 134 25.73 15.08 4.93
C GLU A 134 25.32 13.64 4.60
N TYR A 135 24.15 13.46 4.00
CA TYR A 135 23.67 12.16 3.54
C TYR A 135 24.63 11.49 2.55
N LEU A 136 25.04 12.18 1.48
CA LEU A 136 25.98 11.61 0.49
C LEU A 136 27.33 11.23 1.12
N ASN A 137 27.80 11.98 2.12
CA ASN A 137 29.01 11.64 2.85
C ASN A 137 28.87 10.34 3.65
N THR A 138 27.68 9.97 4.12
CA THR A 138 27.44 8.67 4.78
C THR A 138 27.62 7.48 3.84
N LEU A 139 27.42 7.69 2.54
CA LEU A 139 27.57 6.65 1.51
C LEU A 139 29.01 6.49 1.01
N TYR A 140 29.92 7.39 1.42
CA TYR A 140 31.27 7.48 0.85
C TYR A 140 32.27 6.53 1.52
N ILE A 141 32.90 5.67 0.73
CA ILE A 141 33.97 4.77 1.16
C ILE A 141 35.31 5.46 0.94
N LYS A 142 35.87 6.04 2.01
CA LYS A 142 37.11 6.84 1.96
C LYS A 142 38.31 6.10 1.37
N ASP A 143 38.51 4.84 1.74
CA ASP A 143 39.69 4.06 1.32
C ASP A 143 39.61 3.62 -0.15
N GLY A 144 38.40 3.50 -0.69
CA GLY A 144 38.14 3.16 -2.09
C GLY A 144 37.98 4.38 -3.00
N GLY A 145 37.50 5.51 -2.45
CA GLY A 145 37.21 6.72 -3.21
C GLY A 145 35.94 6.62 -4.06
N TYR A 146 34.91 5.92 -3.58
CA TYR A 146 33.66 5.70 -4.28
C TYR A 146 32.48 5.63 -3.30
N TYR A 147 31.25 5.64 -3.81
CA TYR A 147 30.03 5.57 -3.02
C TYR A 147 29.35 4.19 -3.08
N THR A 148 28.67 3.78 -2.00
CA THR A 148 27.90 2.52 -1.92
C THR A 148 26.53 2.75 -1.28
N LEU A 149 25.56 1.90 -1.59
CA LEU A 149 24.22 1.93 -0.97
C LEU A 149 24.20 1.36 0.46
N ASP A 150 25.24 0.64 0.87
CA ASP A 150 25.36 0.06 2.22
C ASP A 150 26.83 0.09 2.66
N ALA A 151 27.22 1.15 3.36
CA ALA A 151 28.61 1.35 3.80
C ALA A 151 29.07 0.35 4.88
N ASN A 152 28.15 -0.43 5.45
CA ASN A 152 28.42 -1.37 6.54
C ASN A 152 28.52 -2.84 6.08
N LYS A 153 28.24 -3.15 4.81
CA LYS A 153 28.40 -4.51 4.27
C LYS A 153 29.81 -4.74 3.73
N ASN A 154 30.43 -5.83 4.17
CA ASN A 154 31.78 -6.25 3.79
C ASN A 154 31.88 -6.90 2.40
N GLU A 155 30.79 -6.98 1.62
CA GLU A 155 30.79 -7.60 0.30
C GLU A 155 30.72 -6.53 -0.80
N SER A 156 31.78 -6.41 -1.60
CA SER A 156 31.78 -5.50 -2.76
C SER A 156 30.90 -6.06 -3.87
N ASN A 157 29.88 -5.31 -4.27
CA ASN A 157 29.10 -5.59 -5.48
C ASN A 157 29.31 -4.43 -6.47
N LEU A 158 30.13 -4.68 -7.50
CA LEU A 158 30.53 -3.66 -8.47
C LEU A 158 29.34 -3.02 -9.19
N ASP A 159 28.28 -3.81 -9.47
CA ASP A 159 27.10 -3.31 -10.17
C ASP A 159 26.35 -2.28 -9.30
N MET A 160 26.23 -2.57 -8.00
CA MET A 160 25.65 -1.64 -7.01
C MET A 160 26.53 -0.43 -6.77
N GLU A 161 27.86 -0.58 -6.83
CA GLU A 161 28.79 0.55 -6.71
C GLU A 161 28.63 1.51 -7.89
N ILE A 162 28.63 1.01 -9.13
CA ILE A 162 28.40 1.83 -10.33
C ILE A 162 27.04 2.54 -10.25
N PHE A 163 26.00 1.82 -9.84
CA PHE A 163 24.68 2.38 -9.61
C PHE A 163 24.72 3.53 -8.59
N ALA A 164 25.30 3.31 -7.41
CA ALA A 164 25.40 4.32 -6.36
C ALA A 164 26.16 5.56 -6.83
N ASN A 165 27.32 5.38 -7.48
CA ASN A 165 28.14 6.48 -7.96
C ASN A 165 27.44 7.29 -9.07
N TYR A 166 26.64 6.65 -9.93
CA TYR A 166 25.83 7.34 -10.93
C TYR A 166 24.79 8.25 -10.28
N TYR A 167 23.99 7.72 -9.34
CA TYR A 167 22.96 8.51 -8.68
C TYR A 167 23.55 9.57 -7.75
N VAL A 168 24.67 9.30 -7.07
CA VAL A 168 25.39 10.32 -6.28
C VAL A 168 25.85 11.46 -7.19
N TYR A 169 26.39 11.16 -8.37
CA TYR A 169 26.78 12.19 -9.34
C TYR A 169 25.57 13.05 -9.77
N GLU A 170 24.46 12.43 -10.14
CA GLU A 170 23.26 13.16 -10.57
C GLU A 170 22.64 14.00 -9.44
N VAL A 171 22.54 13.44 -8.22
CA VAL A 171 22.08 14.16 -7.03
C VAL A 171 23.00 15.35 -6.73
N ALA A 172 24.32 15.16 -6.81
CA ALA A 172 25.28 16.24 -6.61
C ALA A 172 25.21 17.31 -7.71
N ARG A 173 24.97 16.92 -8.97
CA ARG A 173 24.76 17.83 -10.09
C ARG A 173 23.52 18.70 -9.89
N MET A 174 22.37 18.08 -9.57
CA MET A 174 21.11 18.79 -9.35
C MET A 174 21.19 19.73 -8.14
N SER A 175 21.89 19.31 -7.09
CA SER A 175 22.02 20.08 -5.83
C SER A 175 23.18 21.10 -5.84
N GLY A 176 23.93 21.21 -6.93
CA GLY A 176 25.10 22.11 -7.03
C GLY A 176 26.24 21.75 -6.06
N LEU A 177 26.47 20.46 -5.82
CA LEU A 177 27.48 19.88 -4.93
C LEU A 177 28.66 19.22 -5.67
N LEU A 178 28.72 19.29 -7.00
CA LEU A 178 29.76 18.59 -7.81
C LEU A 178 31.21 18.93 -7.44
N GLU A 179 31.49 20.13 -6.94
CA GLU A 179 32.85 20.50 -6.52
C GLU A 179 33.26 19.82 -5.20
N GLU A 180 32.29 19.43 -4.39
CA GLU A 180 32.44 18.90 -3.03
C GLU A 180 32.38 17.36 -3.00
N ILE A 181 31.54 16.78 -3.86
CA ILE A 181 31.32 15.35 -4.00
C ILE A 181 32.20 14.83 -5.13
N LYS A 182 33.20 14.00 -4.78
CA LYS A 182 34.21 13.51 -5.74
C LYS A 182 34.25 12.00 -5.77
N ILE A 183 34.05 11.45 -6.98
CA ILE A 183 34.40 10.07 -7.29
C ILE A 183 35.89 10.05 -7.63
N SER A 184 36.62 9.05 -7.15
CA SER A 184 38.04 8.88 -7.43
C SER A 184 38.25 8.43 -8.88
N ASP A 185 39.03 9.22 -9.64
CA ASP A 185 39.54 8.82 -10.96
C ASP A 185 40.19 7.44 -10.94
N LYS A 186 40.90 7.11 -9.85
CA LYS A 186 41.56 5.81 -9.71
C LYS A 186 40.54 4.68 -9.65
N TRP A 187 39.47 4.84 -8.88
CA TRP A 187 38.40 3.85 -8.81
C TRP A 187 37.70 3.75 -10.16
N LEU A 188 37.28 4.88 -10.75
CA LEU A 188 36.52 4.88 -12.00
C LEU A 188 37.33 4.29 -13.16
N ARG A 189 38.64 4.60 -13.29
CA ARG A 189 39.52 3.97 -14.29
C ARG A 189 39.66 2.46 -14.07
N SER A 190 39.78 2.02 -12.81
CA SER A 190 39.84 0.59 -12.48
C SER A 190 38.54 -0.12 -12.83
N THR A 191 37.40 0.51 -12.56
CA THR A 191 36.06 -0.02 -12.85
C THR A 191 35.81 -0.09 -14.36
N VAL A 192 36.14 0.97 -15.11
CA VAL A 192 36.11 0.99 -16.58
C VAL A 192 36.94 -0.14 -17.17
N LYS A 193 38.18 -0.35 -16.69
CA LYS A 193 39.04 -1.45 -17.14
C LYS A 193 38.41 -2.81 -16.83
N LYS A 194 37.94 -3.01 -15.60
CA LYS A 194 37.34 -4.28 -15.17
C LYS A 194 36.12 -4.63 -16.02
N VAL A 195 35.17 -3.70 -16.16
CA VAL A 195 33.89 -3.94 -16.85
C VAL A 195 34.05 -4.05 -18.36
N PHE A 196 34.86 -3.20 -18.98
CA PHE A 196 34.91 -3.10 -20.45
C PHE A 196 36.10 -3.82 -21.09
N VAL A 197 37.13 -4.21 -20.32
CA VAL A 197 38.34 -4.88 -20.85
C VAL A 197 38.49 -6.29 -20.31
N GLU A 198 38.26 -6.49 -19.00
CA GLU A 198 38.49 -7.79 -18.34
C GLU A 198 37.24 -8.70 -18.37
N GLU A 199 36.05 -8.11 -18.31
CA GLU A 199 34.78 -8.83 -18.38
C GLU A 199 34.25 -8.94 -19.82
N LYS A 200 33.48 -10.01 -20.08
CA LYS A 200 32.78 -10.18 -21.35
C LYS A 200 31.49 -9.39 -21.33
N LEU A 201 31.24 -8.59 -22.36
CA LEU A 201 30.00 -7.82 -22.50
C LEU A 201 28.78 -8.73 -22.64
N SER A 202 27.67 -8.34 -22.00
CA SER A 202 26.41 -9.08 -22.01
C SER A 202 25.19 -8.14 -21.95
N LYS A 203 24.07 -8.57 -22.54
CA LYS A 203 22.86 -7.74 -22.70
C LYS A 203 22.22 -7.36 -21.36
N ASP A 204 22.24 -8.26 -20.38
CA ASP A 204 21.73 -8.04 -19.02
C ASP A 204 22.44 -6.90 -18.27
N LYS A 205 23.62 -6.46 -18.74
CA LYS A 205 24.40 -5.37 -18.15
C LYS A 205 24.28 -4.04 -18.90
N ILE A 206 23.40 -3.88 -19.90
CA ILE A 206 23.25 -2.61 -20.64
C ILE A 206 22.98 -1.42 -19.71
N SER A 207 22.11 -1.59 -18.71
CA SER A 207 21.81 -0.53 -17.72
C SER A 207 23.05 -0.06 -16.95
N LEU A 208 23.96 -0.99 -16.67
CA LEU A 208 25.24 -0.73 -16.02
C LEU A 208 26.18 0.04 -16.96
N TYR A 209 26.27 -0.42 -18.22
CA TYR A 209 27.14 0.19 -19.22
C TYR A 209 26.74 1.63 -19.53
N LYS A 210 25.43 1.91 -19.64
CA LYS A 210 24.88 3.26 -19.76
C LYS A 210 25.44 4.19 -18.69
N LYS A 211 25.28 3.78 -17.41
CA LYS A 211 25.71 4.56 -16.25
C LYS A 211 27.22 4.75 -16.22
N LEU A 212 27.99 3.71 -16.53
CA LEU A 212 29.44 3.76 -16.49
C LEU A 212 30.04 4.59 -17.64
N ILE A 213 29.49 4.47 -18.86
CA ILE A 213 29.89 5.31 -20.00
C ILE A 213 29.62 6.78 -19.68
N TYR A 214 28.43 7.09 -19.17
CA TYR A 214 28.07 8.45 -18.77
C TYR A 214 29.05 9.01 -17.73
N LEU A 215 29.32 8.26 -16.66
CA LEU A 215 30.28 8.67 -15.63
C LEU A 215 31.69 8.85 -16.21
N ALA A 216 32.17 7.93 -17.03
CA ALA A 216 33.50 8.02 -17.62
C ALA A 216 33.65 9.29 -18.46
N ASP A 217 32.64 9.63 -19.27
CA ASP A 217 32.64 10.86 -20.08
C ASP A 217 32.61 12.12 -19.22
N LYS A 218 31.87 12.13 -18.11
CA LYS A 218 31.85 13.27 -17.18
C LYS A 218 33.17 13.49 -16.43
N TYR A 219 34.01 12.47 -16.34
CA TYR A 219 35.31 12.49 -15.66
C TYR A 219 36.49 12.41 -16.65
N ASP A 220 36.25 12.60 -17.95
CA ASP A 220 37.27 12.53 -19.00
C ASP A 220 38.11 11.23 -18.96
N ILE A 221 37.45 10.10 -18.69
CA ILE A 221 38.05 8.76 -18.72
C ILE A 221 37.74 8.10 -20.06
N GLU A 222 38.79 7.83 -20.82
CA GLU A 222 38.69 7.24 -22.14
C GLU A 222 38.13 5.81 -22.10
N ILE A 223 37.13 5.55 -22.95
CA ILE A 223 36.60 4.22 -23.26
C ILE A 223 36.82 4.02 -24.77
N SER A 224 37.44 2.90 -25.14
CA SER A 224 37.73 2.55 -26.54
C SER A 224 36.48 2.62 -27.43
N ASP A 225 36.65 3.18 -28.63
CA ASP A 225 35.61 3.23 -29.66
C ASP A 225 35.09 1.83 -30.03
N ASP A 226 35.95 0.80 -30.01
CA ASP A 226 35.54 -0.57 -30.28
C ASP A 226 34.56 -1.10 -29.21
N VAL A 227 34.77 -0.73 -27.95
CA VAL A 227 33.85 -1.09 -26.85
C VAL A 227 32.50 -0.40 -27.06
N ARG A 228 32.52 0.92 -27.34
CA ARG A 228 31.30 1.69 -27.61
C ARG A 228 30.53 1.13 -28.80
N ALA A 229 31.24 0.78 -29.88
CA ALA A 229 30.64 0.18 -31.06
C ALA A 229 30.03 -1.20 -30.76
N ASN A 230 30.70 -2.04 -29.97
CA ASN A 230 30.16 -3.34 -29.57
C ASN A 230 28.88 -3.20 -28.73
N ILE A 231 28.85 -2.27 -27.78
CA ILE A 231 27.66 -1.99 -26.96
C ILE A 231 26.52 -1.46 -27.85
N ALA A 232 26.80 -0.51 -28.73
CA ALA A 232 25.80 0.03 -29.66
C ALA A 232 25.24 -1.08 -30.57
N ASN A 233 26.09 -1.97 -31.09
CA ASN A 233 25.64 -3.13 -31.87
C ASN A 233 24.74 -4.07 -31.05
N MET A 234 25.06 -4.31 -29.78
CA MET A 234 24.20 -5.12 -28.90
C MET A 234 22.81 -4.49 -28.71
N CYS A 235 22.72 -3.17 -28.62
CA CYS A 235 21.45 -2.44 -28.55
C CYS A 235 20.67 -2.50 -29.89
N GLU A 236 21.37 -2.46 -31.02
CA GLU A 236 20.78 -2.61 -32.36
C GLU A 236 20.25 -4.03 -32.61
N ASP A 237 20.92 -5.06 -32.08
CA ASP A 237 20.54 -6.47 -32.28
C ASP A 237 19.11 -6.78 -31.79
N SER A 238 18.64 -6.08 -30.76
CA SER A 238 17.26 -6.18 -30.25
C SER A 238 16.22 -5.76 -31.30
N PHE A 239 16.57 -4.86 -32.22
CA PHE A 239 15.66 -4.31 -33.22
C PHE A 239 15.83 -4.92 -34.62
N ILE A 240 16.55 -6.04 -34.75
CA ILE A 240 16.68 -6.76 -36.04
C ILE A 240 15.32 -7.29 -36.51
N SER A 241 14.51 -7.82 -35.59
CA SER A 241 13.17 -8.38 -35.84
C SER A 241 12.24 -8.14 -34.65
N LEU A 242 10.93 -8.24 -34.88
CA LEU A 242 9.93 -8.20 -33.82
C LEU A 242 10.12 -9.32 -32.79
N ASP A 243 10.47 -10.54 -33.24
CA ASP A 243 10.72 -11.68 -32.37
C ASP A 243 11.92 -11.43 -31.44
N ASN A 244 13.00 -10.81 -31.95
CA ASN A 244 14.15 -10.46 -31.13
C ASN A 244 13.76 -9.46 -30.04
N LEU A 245 13.03 -8.41 -30.42
CA LEU A 245 12.59 -7.37 -29.49
C LEU A 245 11.67 -7.95 -28.41
N SER A 246 10.70 -8.77 -28.81
CA SER A 246 9.77 -9.43 -27.89
C SER A 246 10.50 -10.37 -26.93
N ASN A 247 11.46 -11.16 -27.41
CA ASN A 247 12.26 -12.04 -26.55
C ASN A 247 13.11 -11.25 -25.55
N ASP A 248 13.75 -10.17 -25.99
CA ASP A 248 14.55 -9.33 -25.11
C ASP A 248 13.68 -8.62 -24.06
N ILE A 249 12.49 -8.12 -24.42
CA ILE A 249 11.53 -7.56 -23.45
C ILE A 249 11.11 -8.62 -22.41
N ASN A 250 10.79 -9.84 -22.87
CA ASN A 250 10.39 -10.93 -21.97
C ASN A 250 11.53 -11.37 -21.04
N GLN A 251 12.78 -11.31 -21.51
CA GLN A 251 13.94 -11.77 -20.75
C GLN A 251 14.52 -10.69 -19.82
N TYR A 252 14.56 -9.44 -20.27
CA TYR A 252 15.29 -8.34 -19.62
C TYR A 252 14.42 -7.16 -19.19
N GLY A 253 13.13 -7.16 -19.55
CA GLY A 253 12.19 -6.09 -19.24
C GLY A 253 12.19 -4.94 -20.25
N ILE A 254 11.22 -4.04 -20.12
CA ILE A 254 11.08 -2.86 -20.99
C ILE A 254 12.11 -1.78 -20.66
N GLU A 255 12.59 -1.74 -19.42
CA GLU A 255 13.69 -0.91 -18.93
C GLU A 255 14.99 -1.16 -19.70
N TYR A 256 15.26 -2.41 -20.11
CA TYR A 256 16.40 -2.76 -20.96
C TYR A 256 16.30 -2.09 -22.33
N ILE A 257 15.10 -2.02 -22.91
CA ILE A 257 14.87 -1.37 -24.21
C ILE A 257 15.08 0.14 -24.09
N MET A 258 14.57 0.75 -23.01
CA MET A 258 14.82 2.16 -22.72
C MET A 258 16.32 2.45 -22.62
N ASP A 259 17.03 1.72 -21.75
CA ASP A 259 18.47 1.91 -21.56
C ASP A 259 19.26 1.64 -22.87
N SER A 260 18.82 0.68 -23.69
CA SER A 260 19.44 0.40 -25.00
C SER A 260 19.27 1.56 -25.98
N LEU A 261 18.08 2.17 -26.03
CA LEU A 261 17.81 3.33 -26.88
C LEU A 261 18.57 4.57 -26.41
N GLU A 262 18.66 4.81 -25.09
CA GLU A 262 19.42 5.93 -24.54
C GLU A 262 20.93 5.78 -24.81
N VAL A 263 21.46 4.56 -24.69
CA VAL A 263 22.86 4.27 -25.03
C VAL A 263 23.13 4.50 -26.52
N ASP A 264 22.26 4.00 -27.39
CA ASP A 264 22.38 4.20 -28.83
C ASP A 264 22.31 5.69 -29.20
N ASP A 265 21.35 6.43 -28.63
CA ASP A 265 21.22 7.88 -28.85
C ASP A 265 22.45 8.64 -28.38
N TYR A 266 22.97 8.28 -27.20
CA TYR A 266 24.13 8.92 -26.58
C TYR A 266 25.44 8.64 -27.34
N ILE A 267 25.66 7.40 -27.81
CA ILE A 267 26.89 7.01 -28.50
C ILE A 267 26.88 7.40 -29.98
N SER A 268 25.79 7.13 -30.69
CA SER A 268 25.77 7.19 -32.16
C SER A 268 24.55 7.89 -32.77
N GLY A 269 23.56 8.23 -31.95
CA GLY A 269 22.24 8.69 -32.39
C GLY A 269 21.39 7.53 -32.88
N ILE A 270 20.14 7.44 -32.45
CA ILE A 270 19.29 6.28 -32.81
C ILE A 270 19.01 6.25 -34.31
N LYS A 271 19.42 5.16 -34.96
CA LYS A 271 19.16 4.90 -36.39
C LYS A 271 17.78 4.26 -36.60
N GLU A 272 17.24 4.42 -37.80
CA GLU A 272 15.98 3.80 -38.23
C GLU A 272 14.79 3.99 -37.25
N LYS A 273 14.70 5.16 -36.58
CA LYS A 273 13.68 5.43 -35.54
C LYS A 273 12.27 4.97 -35.94
N SER A 274 11.85 5.19 -37.19
CA SER A 274 10.53 4.78 -37.65
C SER A 274 10.29 3.27 -37.58
N LYS A 275 11.27 2.45 -37.98
CA LYS A 275 11.16 0.98 -37.97
C LYS A 275 11.20 0.44 -36.54
N LYS A 276 12.15 0.93 -35.73
CA LYS A 276 12.26 0.57 -34.30
C LYS A 276 10.97 0.89 -33.55
N LYS A 277 10.36 2.04 -33.87
CA LYS A 277 9.06 2.47 -33.32
C LYS A 277 7.94 1.51 -33.68
N GLU A 278 7.83 1.08 -34.93
CA GLU A 278 6.80 0.12 -35.34
C GLU A 278 6.92 -1.20 -34.56
N PHE A 279 8.13 -1.76 -34.44
CA PHE A 279 8.35 -2.95 -33.64
C PHE A 279 8.00 -2.75 -32.17
N LEU A 280 8.41 -1.62 -31.58
CA LEU A 280 8.11 -1.35 -30.17
C LEU A 280 6.60 -1.20 -29.94
N LEU A 281 5.88 -0.53 -30.84
CA LEU A 281 4.42 -0.40 -30.76
C LEU A 281 3.72 -1.76 -30.75
N ASP A 282 4.17 -2.69 -31.59
CA ASP A 282 3.64 -4.06 -31.67
C ASP A 282 3.94 -4.89 -30.43
N CYS A 283 5.04 -4.59 -29.70
CA CYS A 283 5.37 -5.26 -28.45
C CYS A 283 4.63 -4.67 -27.25
N ILE A 284 4.52 -3.34 -27.14
CA ILE A 284 4.07 -2.69 -25.90
C ILE A 284 2.56 -2.52 -25.80
N PHE A 285 1.87 -2.39 -26.94
CA PHE A 285 0.45 -2.12 -26.94
C PHE A 285 -0.35 -3.39 -27.19
N ASP A 286 -1.33 -3.61 -26.33
CA ASP A 286 -2.47 -4.46 -26.64
C ASP A 286 -3.53 -3.67 -27.41
N LYS A 287 -4.68 -4.30 -27.72
CA LYS A 287 -5.77 -3.69 -28.49
C LYS A 287 -6.15 -2.28 -28.01
N ASP A 288 -6.21 -2.09 -26.68
CA ASP A 288 -6.84 -0.92 -26.07
C ASP A 288 -5.96 -0.15 -25.08
N SER A 289 -4.79 -0.64 -24.68
CA SER A 289 -3.91 -0.03 -23.68
C SER A 289 -2.47 -0.52 -23.82
N ILE A 290 -1.51 0.05 -23.06
CA ILE A 290 -0.22 -0.63 -22.84
C ILE A 290 -0.52 -2.00 -22.20
N ASN A 291 0.14 -3.04 -22.67
CA ASN A 291 -0.01 -4.40 -22.16
C ASN A 291 0.35 -4.43 -20.67
N GLU A 292 -0.65 -4.73 -19.83
CA GLU A 292 -0.52 -4.75 -18.37
C GLU A 292 0.48 -5.80 -17.89
N GLU A 293 0.68 -6.90 -18.63
CA GLU A 293 1.67 -7.93 -18.30
C GLU A 293 3.11 -7.41 -18.40
N LEU A 294 3.36 -6.36 -19.19
CA LEU A 294 4.71 -5.81 -19.38
C LEU A 294 5.18 -4.94 -18.21
N PHE A 295 4.27 -4.18 -17.60
CA PHE A 295 4.64 -3.27 -16.51
C PHE A 295 4.05 -3.70 -15.17
N GLY A 296 2.92 -4.41 -15.10
CA GLY A 296 2.37 -4.91 -13.84
C GLY A 296 2.18 -3.81 -12.80
N TYR A 297 1.81 -2.60 -13.24
CA TYR A 297 1.78 -1.36 -12.45
C TYR A 297 3.12 -0.90 -11.87
N ASP A 298 4.27 -1.47 -12.25
CA ASP A 298 5.57 -0.86 -12.01
C ASP A 298 5.69 0.45 -12.80
N VAL A 299 5.65 1.54 -12.05
CA VAL A 299 5.74 2.92 -12.52
C VAL A 299 7.01 3.21 -13.32
N TYR A 300 8.12 2.54 -13.02
CA TYR A 300 9.37 2.72 -13.75
C TYR A 300 9.33 1.99 -15.10
N LYS A 301 8.68 0.83 -15.16
CA LYS A 301 8.45 0.13 -16.44
C LYS A 301 7.49 0.88 -17.34
N LEU A 302 6.43 1.47 -16.78
CA LEU A 302 5.55 2.37 -17.51
C LEU A 302 6.33 3.56 -18.09
N TYR A 303 7.09 4.25 -17.24
CA TYR A 303 7.95 5.35 -17.67
C TYR A 303 8.91 4.88 -18.78
N SER A 304 9.53 3.71 -18.61
CA SER A 304 10.44 3.13 -19.60
C SER A 304 9.77 2.88 -20.95
N ALA A 305 8.52 2.41 -20.98
CA ALA A 305 7.76 2.22 -22.21
C ALA A 305 7.46 3.56 -22.90
N VAL A 306 6.99 4.56 -22.14
CA VAL A 306 6.66 5.89 -22.66
C VAL A 306 7.92 6.60 -23.16
N HIS A 307 9.00 6.56 -22.38
CA HIS A 307 10.28 7.18 -22.73
C HIS A 307 10.91 6.55 -23.97
N SER A 308 10.90 5.23 -24.07
CA SER A 308 11.38 4.51 -25.26
C SER A 308 10.65 4.96 -26.54
N LEU A 309 9.32 5.07 -26.47
CA LEU A 309 8.53 5.61 -27.59
C LEU A 309 8.87 7.07 -27.89
N LYS A 310 9.08 7.90 -26.86
CA LYS A 310 9.45 9.31 -27.01
C LYS A 310 10.79 9.46 -27.73
N LEU A 311 11.81 8.69 -27.33
CA LEU A 311 13.13 8.64 -27.98
C LEU A 311 13.05 8.29 -29.47
N LEU A 312 12.09 7.43 -29.82
CA LEU A 312 11.79 7.01 -31.19
C LEU A 312 10.89 8.01 -31.95
N GLY A 313 10.56 9.15 -31.35
CA GLY A 313 9.78 10.21 -31.98
C GLY A 313 8.29 9.86 -32.12
N TYR A 314 7.76 9.02 -31.23
CA TYR A 314 6.32 8.78 -31.17
C TYR A 314 5.58 10.05 -30.73
N ASN A 315 4.45 10.34 -31.38
CA ASN A 315 3.57 11.42 -31.01
C ASN A 315 2.34 10.84 -30.30
N PHE A 316 2.23 11.14 -29.02
CA PHE A 316 1.17 10.65 -28.14
C PHE A 316 -0.16 11.38 -28.31
N ASN A 317 -0.20 12.51 -29.02
CA ASN A 317 -1.39 13.34 -29.14
C ASN A 317 -2.60 12.54 -29.67
N GLY A 318 -3.60 12.38 -28.80
CA GLY A 318 -4.85 11.69 -29.13
C GLY A 318 -4.79 10.16 -29.10
N ASP A 319 -3.70 9.55 -28.63
CA ASP A 319 -3.64 8.09 -28.46
C ASP A 319 -4.42 7.65 -27.23
N LYS A 320 -5.63 7.15 -27.46
CA LYS A 320 -6.53 6.68 -26.40
C LYS A 320 -5.97 5.52 -25.58
N ARG A 321 -5.03 4.74 -26.11
CA ARG A 321 -4.44 3.61 -25.39
C ARG A 321 -3.63 4.09 -24.19
N ILE A 322 -2.96 5.24 -24.34
CA ILE A 322 -2.13 5.83 -23.30
C ILE A 322 -3.00 6.49 -22.24
N SER A 323 -4.01 7.27 -22.63
CA SER A 323 -4.98 7.84 -21.68
C SER A 323 -5.64 6.77 -20.82
N LYS A 324 -6.07 5.65 -21.42
CA LYS A 324 -6.63 4.51 -20.67
C LYS A 324 -5.64 3.89 -19.67
N THR A 325 -4.37 3.78 -20.02
CA THR A 325 -3.35 3.28 -19.08
C THR A 325 -3.18 4.22 -17.89
N PHE A 326 -3.17 5.54 -18.10
CA PHE A 326 -3.10 6.51 -17.01
C PHE A 326 -4.38 6.56 -16.17
N ASP A 327 -5.58 6.43 -16.77
CA ASP A 327 -6.84 6.30 -16.02
C ASP A 327 -6.77 5.13 -15.01
N SER A 328 -6.15 4.01 -15.40
CA SER A 328 -5.94 2.86 -14.51
C SER A 328 -4.92 3.12 -13.40
N ILE A 329 -4.05 4.12 -13.54
CA ILE A 329 -3.02 4.50 -12.56
C ILE A 329 -3.52 5.61 -11.63
N GLU A 330 -4.44 6.46 -12.08
CA GLU A 330 -5.04 7.51 -11.24
C GLU A 330 -5.70 6.95 -9.99
N LYS A 331 -6.12 5.68 -10.00
CA LYS A 331 -6.59 5.02 -8.78
C LYS A 331 -5.55 5.00 -7.66
N PHE A 332 -4.24 5.11 -7.94
CA PHE A 332 -3.18 5.17 -6.93
C PHE A 332 -2.81 6.60 -6.53
N SER A 333 -3.52 7.61 -7.04
CA SER A 333 -3.37 9.00 -6.66
C SER A 333 -3.88 9.22 -5.24
N ILE A 334 -3.07 9.90 -4.43
CA ILE A 334 -3.43 10.51 -3.15
C ILE A 334 -3.95 11.93 -3.40
N SER A 335 -3.28 12.65 -4.29
CA SER A 335 -3.65 13.98 -4.75
C SER A 335 -3.13 14.19 -6.18
N GLN A 336 -3.38 15.36 -6.76
CA GLN A 336 -3.11 15.67 -8.18
C GLN A 336 -1.75 15.17 -8.68
N ASP A 337 -0.71 15.24 -7.85
CA ASP A 337 0.67 14.90 -8.19
C ASP A 337 1.34 13.93 -7.20
N GLU A 338 0.58 13.37 -6.25
CA GLU A 338 1.07 12.41 -5.25
C GLU A 338 0.48 11.03 -5.47
N TYR A 339 1.35 10.02 -5.46
CA TYR A 339 0.98 8.63 -5.67
C TYR A 339 1.55 7.72 -4.58
N ILE A 340 0.80 6.68 -4.25
CA ILE A 340 1.30 5.55 -3.47
C ILE A 340 2.11 4.62 -4.37
N SER A 341 2.97 3.79 -3.77
CA SER A 341 3.61 2.72 -4.54
C SER A 341 2.57 1.67 -4.92
N PRO A 342 2.30 1.44 -6.22
CA PRO A 342 1.22 0.56 -6.67
C PRO A 342 1.48 -0.94 -6.45
N GLY A 343 2.47 -1.33 -5.62
CA GLY A 343 2.84 -2.73 -5.34
C GLY A 343 1.72 -3.62 -4.79
N TYR A 344 0.53 -3.06 -4.53
CA TYR A 344 -0.72 -3.78 -4.27
C TYR A 344 -1.65 -3.67 -5.48
N THR A 345 -1.40 -4.52 -6.48
CA THR A 345 -2.08 -4.48 -7.79
C THR A 345 -3.30 -5.37 -7.87
N GLU A 346 -3.56 -6.18 -6.85
CA GLU A 346 -4.64 -7.16 -6.82
C GLU A 346 -5.63 -6.81 -5.72
N SER A 347 -6.90 -7.08 -5.97
CA SER A 347 -7.88 -7.12 -4.89
C SER A 347 -7.51 -8.25 -3.92
N ASN A 348 -7.72 -8.03 -2.63
CA ASN A 348 -7.61 -9.10 -1.64
C ASN A 348 -8.97 -9.39 -1.02
N LEU A 349 -9.11 -10.61 -0.50
CA LEU A 349 -10.38 -11.11 0.02
C LEU A 349 -10.87 -10.32 1.24
N PHE A 350 -9.97 -9.91 2.13
CA PHE A 350 -10.32 -9.22 3.37
C PHE A 350 -10.93 -7.85 3.08
N ASP A 351 -10.25 -7.01 2.31
CA ASP A 351 -10.78 -5.70 1.93
C ASP A 351 -12.03 -5.82 1.08
N THR A 352 -12.07 -6.79 0.17
CA THR A 352 -13.26 -7.04 -0.63
C THR A 352 -14.46 -7.41 0.24
N TYR A 353 -14.28 -8.28 1.23
CA TYR A 353 -15.33 -8.63 2.18
C TYR A 353 -15.85 -7.41 2.94
N TYR A 354 -14.98 -6.62 3.55
CA TYR A 354 -15.40 -5.46 4.34
C TYR A 354 -15.98 -4.35 3.47
N ALA A 355 -15.44 -4.12 2.26
CA ALA A 355 -15.99 -3.18 1.29
C ALA A 355 -17.43 -3.56 0.89
N TYR A 356 -17.68 -4.82 0.52
CA TYR A 356 -19.04 -5.25 0.17
C TYR A 356 -20.00 -5.28 1.36
N SER A 357 -19.52 -5.65 2.55
CA SER A 357 -20.31 -5.62 3.79
C SER A 357 -20.65 -4.19 4.22
N LEU A 358 -19.77 -3.23 3.95
CA LEU A 358 -20.02 -1.81 4.17
C LEU A 358 -21.02 -1.27 3.14
N LEU A 359 -20.84 -1.59 1.85
CA LEU A 359 -21.77 -1.22 0.77
C LEU A 359 -23.19 -1.74 0.99
N SER A 360 -23.35 -2.93 1.59
CA SER A 360 -24.66 -3.47 1.94
C SER A 360 -25.31 -2.71 3.10
N LYS A 361 -24.54 -2.25 4.09
CA LYS A 361 -25.02 -1.43 5.21
C LYS A 361 -25.41 -0.01 4.82
N ILE A 362 -24.85 0.54 3.74
CA ILE A 362 -25.12 1.91 3.27
C ILE A 362 -25.98 1.95 1.98
N ASP A 363 -26.65 0.87 1.61
CA ASP A 363 -27.54 0.78 0.45
C ASP A 363 -26.88 1.21 -0.88
N SER A 364 -25.69 0.70 -1.18
CA SER A 364 -24.94 0.99 -2.43
C SER A 364 -24.31 -0.26 -3.06
N PHE A 365 -24.89 -1.41 -2.75
CA PHE A 365 -24.38 -2.73 -3.10
C PHE A 365 -24.69 -3.15 -4.55
N ASP A 366 -23.64 -3.52 -5.30
CA ASP A 366 -23.74 -4.07 -6.66
C ASP A 366 -23.46 -5.59 -6.65
N LYS A 367 -24.55 -6.36 -6.60
CA LYS A 367 -24.52 -7.81 -6.52
C LYS A 367 -23.76 -8.47 -7.68
N ASN A 368 -23.88 -7.95 -8.90
CA ASN A 368 -23.30 -8.59 -10.08
C ASN A 368 -21.76 -8.53 -10.08
N LYS A 369 -21.20 -7.44 -9.53
CA LYS A 369 -19.75 -7.31 -9.40
C LYS A 369 -19.19 -8.25 -8.33
N LEU A 370 -19.91 -8.44 -7.22
CA LEU A 370 -19.50 -9.42 -6.21
C LEU A 370 -19.49 -10.84 -6.78
N ILE A 371 -20.53 -11.21 -7.54
CA ILE A 371 -20.59 -12.52 -8.21
C ILE A 371 -19.40 -12.72 -9.17
N LYS A 372 -19.01 -11.67 -9.91
CA LYS A 372 -17.83 -11.72 -10.79
C LYS A 372 -16.56 -12.02 -9.99
N TYR A 373 -16.35 -11.29 -8.90
CA TYR A 373 -15.20 -11.49 -8.02
C TYR A 373 -15.15 -12.90 -7.44
N CYS A 374 -16.26 -13.37 -6.85
CA CYS A 374 -16.35 -14.70 -6.25
C CYS A 374 -16.00 -15.81 -7.25
N LYS A 375 -16.42 -15.69 -8.52
CA LYS A 375 -16.06 -16.66 -9.57
C LYS A 375 -14.56 -16.72 -9.82
N ASN A 376 -13.87 -15.58 -9.81
CA ASN A 376 -12.45 -15.49 -10.11
C ASN A 376 -11.58 -16.11 -9.00
N ILE A 377 -11.94 -15.90 -7.73
CA ILE A 377 -11.14 -16.38 -6.60
C ILE A 377 -11.49 -17.81 -6.14
N LYS A 378 -12.64 -18.36 -6.58
CA LYS A 378 -13.19 -19.63 -6.12
C LYS A 378 -12.15 -20.75 -6.04
N GLU A 379 -11.43 -20.99 -7.14
CA GLU A 379 -10.48 -22.11 -7.19
C GLU A 379 -9.34 -21.96 -6.20
N SER A 380 -8.87 -20.74 -5.97
CA SER A 380 -7.80 -20.46 -4.99
C SER A 380 -8.29 -20.73 -3.56
N ILE A 381 -9.49 -20.25 -3.22
CA ILE A 381 -10.08 -20.43 -1.88
C ILE A 381 -10.41 -21.89 -1.58
N VAL A 382 -10.96 -22.63 -2.56
CA VAL A 382 -11.28 -24.06 -2.39
C VAL A 382 -10.01 -24.90 -2.19
N LYS A 383 -8.88 -24.49 -2.79
CA LYS A 383 -7.57 -25.18 -2.64
C LYS A 383 -6.78 -24.73 -1.42
N SER A 384 -7.02 -23.52 -0.91
CA SER A 384 -6.38 -22.98 0.30
C SER A 384 -6.75 -23.84 1.50
N ASP A 385 -5.83 -24.02 2.46
CA ASP A 385 -6.12 -24.67 3.74
C ASP A 385 -6.64 -23.70 4.82
N ASN A 386 -6.70 -22.41 4.51
CA ASN A 386 -7.14 -21.36 5.43
C ASN A 386 -8.67 -21.40 5.60
N VAL A 387 -9.14 -21.60 6.84
CA VAL A 387 -10.58 -21.64 7.15
C VAL A 387 -11.18 -20.24 7.21
N VAL A 388 -10.42 -19.25 7.69
CA VAL A 388 -10.89 -17.86 7.79
C VAL A 388 -11.16 -17.29 6.39
N GLU A 389 -10.28 -17.58 5.43
CA GLU A 389 -10.51 -17.22 4.02
C GLU A 389 -11.79 -17.89 3.47
N LEU A 390 -12.01 -19.17 3.78
CA LEU A 390 -13.24 -19.86 3.38
C LEU A 390 -14.47 -19.19 4.01
N GLU A 391 -14.44 -18.88 5.31
CA GLU A 391 -15.55 -18.23 6.00
C GLU A 391 -15.91 -16.87 5.36
N LEU A 392 -14.91 -16.02 5.11
CA LEU A 392 -15.12 -14.73 4.44
C LEU A 392 -15.69 -14.91 3.04
N TYR A 393 -15.20 -15.91 2.29
CA TYR A 393 -15.72 -16.23 0.98
C TYR A 393 -17.18 -16.72 1.04
N LEU A 394 -17.55 -17.57 2.01
CA LEU A 394 -18.93 -18.03 2.20
C LEU A 394 -19.85 -16.87 2.59
N LYS A 395 -19.39 -15.93 3.44
CA LYS A 395 -20.14 -14.70 3.75
C LYS A 395 -20.35 -13.82 2.52
N LEU A 396 -19.38 -13.74 1.61
CA LEU A 396 -19.55 -13.06 0.32
C LEU A 396 -20.55 -13.79 -0.59
N LEU A 397 -20.56 -15.13 -0.60
CA LEU A 397 -21.57 -15.91 -1.32
C LEU A 397 -22.96 -15.70 -0.74
N ASP A 398 -23.10 -15.59 0.59
CA ASP A 398 -24.36 -15.29 1.27
C ASP A 398 -24.87 -13.89 0.90
N LEU A 399 -24.00 -12.86 1.02
CA LEU A 399 -24.31 -11.48 0.59
C LEU A 399 -24.76 -11.38 -0.88
N SER A 400 -24.33 -12.32 -1.73
CA SER A 400 -24.66 -12.37 -3.15
C SER A 400 -25.63 -13.49 -3.54
N ASP A 401 -26.27 -14.17 -2.59
CA ASP A 401 -27.13 -15.35 -2.83
C ASP A 401 -26.54 -16.35 -3.87
N SER A 402 -25.24 -16.64 -3.79
CA SER A 402 -24.47 -17.34 -4.84
C SER A 402 -23.77 -18.61 -4.37
N PHE A 403 -24.30 -19.28 -3.34
CA PHE A 403 -23.81 -20.58 -2.87
C PHE A 403 -23.77 -21.67 -3.96
N ASN A 404 -24.55 -21.52 -5.03
CA ASN A 404 -24.50 -22.42 -6.19
C ASN A 404 -23.11 -22.50 -6.86
N LEU A 405 -22.25 -21.48 -6.69
CA LEU A 405 -20.90 -21.46 -7.24
C LEU A 405 -19.99 -22.57 -6.71
N ILE A 406 -20.24 -23.06 -5.49
CA ILE A 406 -19.44 -24.08 -4.82
C ILE A 406 -20.12 -25.45 -4.73
N HIS A 407 -21.28 -25.63 -5.37
CA HIS A 407 -22.07 -26.87 -5.23
C HIS A 407 -21.27 -28.13 -5.58
N ASN A 408 -20.45 -28.07 -6.64
CA ASN A 408 -19.61 -29.19 -7.07
C ASN A 408 -18.37 -29.39 -6.18
N ASP A 409 -17.97 -28.36 -5.45
CA ASP A 409 -16.78 -28.34 -4.59
C ASP A 409 -17.13 -28.69 -3.13
N LEU A 410 -18.42 -28.82 -2.80
CA LEU A 410 -18.90 -29.07 -1.45
C LEU A 410 -18.28 -30.31 -0.78
N PRO A 411 -18.12 -31.48 -1.43
CA PRO A 411 -17.46 -32.63 -0.81
C PRO A 411 -16.00 -32.36 -0.44
N THR A 412 -15.29 -31.56 -1.25
CA THR A 412 -13.90 -31.16 -0.98
C THR A 412 -13.84 -30.20 0.20
N ILE A 413 -14.75 -29.23 0.25
CA ILE A 413 -14.87 -28.27 1.35
C ILE A 413 -15.23 -28.99 2.65
N GLU A 414 -16.20 -29.90 2.63
CA GLU A 414 -16.63 -30.69 3.78
C GLU A 414 -15.47 -31.51 4.35
N ASN A 415 -14.74 -32.25 3.51
CA ASN A 415 -13.57 -33.03 3.94
C ASN A 415 -12.46 -32.14 4.53
N LYS A 416 -12.24 -30.94 3.97
CA LYS A 416 -11.32 -29.95 4.54
C LYS A 416 -11.77 -29.50 5.93
N LEU A 417 -13.05 -29.14 6.08
CA LEU A 417 -13.62 -28.72 7.36
C LEU A 417 -13.57 -29.86 8.40
N ASP A 418 -13.76 -31.11 8.00
CA ASP A 418 -13.63 -32.29 8.87
C ASP A 418 -12.19 -32.48 9.34
N THR A 419 -11.23 -32.37 8.41
CA THR A 419 -9.80 -32.53 8.72
C THR A 419 -9.35 -31.46 9.71
N LYS A 420 -9.64 -30.18 9.41
CA LYS A 420 -9.29 -29.06 10.30
C LYS A 420 -9.97 -29.12 11.66
N TRP A 421 -11.23 -29.53 11.70
CA TRP A 421 -11.95 -29.74 12.96
C TRP A 421 -11.26 -30.79 13.84
N ASN A 422 -10.86 -31.91 13.25
CA ASN A 422 -10.16 -32.97 13.97
C ASN A 422 -8.77 -32.52 14.46
N ASP A 423 -8.05 -31.74 13.66
CA ASP A 423 -6.73 -31.22 14.04
C ASP A 423 -6.85 -30.28 15.25
N LEU A 424 -7.76 -29.29 15.21
CA LEU A 424 -7.91 -28.31 16.27
C LEU A 424 -8.44 -28.91 17.58
N ILE A 425 -9.35 -29.90 17.53
CA ILE A 425 -9.85 -30.56 18.75
C ILE A 425 -8.78 -31.44 19.41
N ASN A 426 -7.83 -31.96 18.63
CA ASN A 426 -6.74 -32.75 19.18
C ASN A 426 -5.60 -31.88 19.73
N ASP A 427 -5.52 -30.61 19.35
CA ASP A 427 -4.57 -29.63 19.89
C ASP A 427 -5.08 -29.00 21.20
N LYS A 428 -4.96 -29.78 22.28
CA LYS A 428 -5.46 -29.37 23.60
C LYS A 428 -4.69 -28.22 24.23
N ASP A 429 -3.40 -28.10 23.90
CA ASP A 429 -2.52 -27.15 24.57
C ASP A 429 -2.71 -25.71 24.06
N ASN A 430 -3.19 -25.53 22.82
CA ASN A 430 -3.43 -24.21 22.20
C ASN A 430 -4.92 -23.94 21.95
N PHE A 431 -5.81 -24.67 22.62
CA PHE A 431 -7.23 -24.67 22.29
C PHE A 431 -7.91 -23.29 22.46
N THR A 432 -7.48 -22.49 23.44
CA THR A 432 -7.93 -21.11 23.65
C THR A 432 -7.47 -20.17 22.53
N GLU A 433 -6.24 -20.31 22.05
CA GLU A 433 -5.70 -19.53 20.92
C GLU A 433 -6.43 -19.87 19.61
N ASN A 434 -6.87 -21.12 19.48
CA ASN A 434 -7.59 -21.64 18.32
C ASN A 434 -9.09 -21.28 18.28
N LEU A 435 -9.65 -20.64 19.32
CA LEU A 435 -11.10 -20.37 19.41
C LEU A 435 -11.66 -19.57 18.22
N GLY A 436 -10.91 -18.61 17.70
CA GLY A 436 -11.32 -17.84 16.52
C GLY A 436 -11.50 -18.73 15.29
N GLU A 437 -10.56 -19.65 15.04
CA GLU A 437 -10.63 -20.59 13.92
C GLU A 437 -11.74 -21.63 14.15
N ILE A 438 -11.93 -22.11 15.38
CA ILE A 438 -13.04 -23.02 15.74
C ILE A 438 -14.40 -22.36 15.48
N ASN A 439 -14.57 -21.09 15.89
CA ASN A 439 -15.80 -20.34 15.62
C ASN A 439 -16.04 -20.19 14.11
N SER A 440 -14.97 -19.96 13.34
CA SER A 440 -15.00 -19.85 11.88
C SER A 440 -15.42 -21.18 11.24
N LEU A 441 -14.93 -22.32 11.74
CA LEU A 441 -15.34 -23.66 11.32
C LEU A 441 -16.85 -23.90 11.55
N ILE A 442 -17.34 -23.53 12.74
CA ILE A 442 -18.77 -23.64 13.07
C ILE A 442 -19.60 -22.78 12.11
N ASP A 443 -19.20 -21.53 11.86
CA ASP A 443 -19.91 -20.64 10.94
C ASP A 443 -19.92 -21.19 9.52
N CYS A 444 -18.78 -21.68 9.02
CA CYS A 444 -18.71 -22.35 7.71
C CYS A 444 -19.71 -23.50 7.60
N ARG A 445 -19.75 -24.38 8.61
CA ARG A 445 -20.66 -25.53 8.60
C ARG A 445 -22.12 -25.13 8.66
N GLN A 446 -22.47 -24.15 9.51
CA GLN A 446 -23.82 -23.62 9.59
C GLN A 446 -24.27 -23.02 8.26
N MET A 447 -23.44 -22.21 7.62
CA MET A 447 -23.72 -21.62 6.30
C MET A 447 -23.91 -22.69 5.21
N LEU A 448 -23.19 -23.80 5.30
CA LEU A 448 -23.27 -24.91 4.35
C LEU A 448 -24.34 -25.96 4.71
N ASN A 449 -25.07 -25.79 5.82
CA ASN A 449 -25.99 -26.79 6.39
C ASN A 449 -25.32 -28.16 6.61
N LEU A 450 -24.08 -28.15 7.11
CA LEU A 450 -23.33 -29.36 7.47
C LEU A 450 -23.46 -29.62 8.98
N ASP A 451 -23.55 -30.90 9.33
CA ASP A 451 -23.58 -31.31 10.73
C ASP A 451 -22.23 -31.06 11.42
N TYR A 452 -22.30 -30.73 12.71
CA TYR A 452 -21.14 -30.71 13.60
C TYR A 452 -21.56 -31.14 15.01
N SER A 453 -20.64 -31.77 15.73
CA SER A 453 -20.87 -32.16 17.11
C SER A 453 -19.72 -31.70 17.99
N ILE A 454 -20.07 -31.10 19.12
CA ILE A 454 -19.13 -30.68 20.16
C ILE A 454 -19.35 -31.59 21.37
N ASN A 455 -18.34 -32.39 21.69
CA ASN A 455 -18.36 -33.26 22.85
C ASN A 455 -18.52 -32.43 24.13
N GLU A 456 -19.41 -32.85 25.02
CA GLU A 456 -19.69 -32.21 26.31
C GLU A 456 -18.44 -32.03 27.17
N LYS A 457 -17.53 -33.01 27.13
CA LYS A 457 -16.24 -32.95 27.84
C LYS A 457 -15.35 -31.78 27.37
N LEU A 458 -15.34 -31.50 26.07
CA LEU A 458 -14.54 -30.41 25.49
C LEU A 458 -15.07 -29.03 25.92
N TYR A 459 -16.39 -28.90 26.02
CA TYR A 459 -17.05 -27.70 26.53
C TYR A 459 -16.78 -27.46 28.01
N GLU A 460 -16.79 -28.53 28.83
CA GLU A 460 -16.48 -28.43 30.26
C GLU A 460 -15.02 -28.04 30.53
N GLU A 461 -14.07 -28.62 29.79
CA GLU A 461 -12.64 -28.30 29.87
C GLU A 461 -12.40 -26.80 29.54
N LEU A 462 -12.99 -26.30 28.44
CA LEU A 462 -12.94 -24.88 28.03
C LEU A 462 -13.50 -23.90 29.07
N SER A 463 -14.66 -24.22 29.62
CA SER A 463 -15.36 -23.32 30.54
C SER A 463 -14.59 -23.12 31.86
N GLN A 464 -13.68 -24.05 32.20
CA GLN A 464 -12.87 -24.00 33.40
C GLN A 464 -11.58 -23.19 33.24
N GLU A 465 -10.92 -23.22 32.07
CA GLU A 465 -9.67 -22.48 31.82
C GLU A 465 -9.86 -20.95 31.83
N PHE A 466 -10.96 -20.44 31.26
CA PHE A 466 -11.21 -19.01 31.13
C PHE A 466 -11.54 -18.27 32.44
N MET A 467 -11.69 -18.99 33.55
CA MET A 467 -11.93 -18.40 34.86
C MET A 467 -10.64 -17.82 35.51
N GLN A 468 -9.45 -18.02 34.92
CA GLN A 468 -8.18 -17.76 35.61
C GLN A 468 -7.23 -16.69 35.02
N ASP A 469 -7.51 -16.10 33.84
CA ASP A 469 -6.53 -15.24 33.15
C ASP A 469 -6.92 -13.73 33.16
N ASN A 470 -5.93 -12.81 33.05
CA ASN A 470 -6.05 -11.36 33.35
C ASN A 470 -5.23 -10.39 32.46
N GLY A 471 -4.85 -10.74 31.21
CA GLY A 471 -4.13 -9.83 30.26
C GLY A 471 -5.00 -9.16 29.17
N LYS A 472 -4.49 -8.17 28.38
CA LYS A 472 -5.22 -7.45 27.29
C LYS A 472 -5.64 -8.34 26.10
N GLU A 473 -4.87 -9.40 25.79
CA GLU A 473 -5.27 -10.47 24.86
C GLU A 473 -6.57 -11.17 25.30
N HIS A 474 -7.05 -10.92 26.54
CA HIS A 474 -8.35 -11.38 27.02
C HIS A 474 -9.51 -10.96 26.14
N ILE A 475 -9.61 -9.70 25.71
CA ILE A 475 -10.94 -9.20 25.31
C ILE A 475 -11.39 -9.87 24.01
N TYR A 476 -10.49 -10.05 23.05
CA TYR A 476 -10.78 -10.83 21.83
C TYR A 476 -11.11 -12.30 22.17
N ASN A 477 -10.28 -12.96 22.96
CA ASN A 477 -10.50 -14.35 23.35
C ASN A 477 -11.82 -14.52 24.13
N TYR A 478 -12.21 -13.51 24.92
CA TYR A 478 -13.45 -13.49 25.68
C TYR A 478 -14.68 -13.28 24.79
N ILE A 479 -14.57 -12.43 23.76
CA ILE A 479 -15.59 -12.30 22.71
C ILE A 479 -15.75 -13.64 21.99
N GLU A 480 -14.66 -14.28 21.60
CA GLU A 480 -14.70 -15.58 20.91
C GLU A 480 -15.24 -16.71 21.80
N LEU A 481 -14.94 -16.70 23.10
CA LEU A 481 -15.53 -17.62 24.07
C LEU A 481 -17.06 -17.44 24.15
N ILE A 482 -17.54 -16.22 24.37
CA ILE A 482 -18.99 -15.98 24.50
C ILE A 482 -19.71 -16.37 23.20
N LYS A 483 -19.13 -16.07 22.03
CA LYS A 483 -19.65 -16.54 20.73
C LYS A 483 -19.71 -18.06 20.65
N PHE A 484 -18.65 -18.75 21.08
CA PHE A 484 -18.61 -20.21 21.09
C PHE A 484 -19.72 -20.77 21.99
N VAL A 485 -19.81 -20.27 23.23
CA VAL A 485 -20.82 -20.68 24.22
C VAL A 485 -22.26 -20.44 23.73
N ASP A 486 -22.52 -19.32 23.07
CA ASP A 486 -23.80 -19.02 22.45
C ASP A 486 -24.13 -20.00 21.31
N LYS A 487 -23.16 -20.27 20.41
CA LYS A 487 -23.34 -21.18 19.26
C LYS A 487 -23.63 -22.63 19.65
N ILE A 488 -23.09 -23.10 20.77
CA ILE A 488 -23.33 -24.48 21.23
C ILE A 488 -24.65 -24.65 21.99
N GLY A 489 -25.25 -23.56 22.48
CA GLY A 489 -26.55 -23.57 23.16
C GLY A 489 -26.64 -24.41 24.45
N LYS A 490 -25.51 -24.81 25.05
CA LYS A 490 -25.45 -25.67 26.25
C LYS A 490 -25.44 -24.89 27.58
N SER A 491 -25.20 -23.58 27.54
CA SER A 491 -25.16 -22.72 28.73
C SER A 491 -26.52 -22.15 29.10
N ASP A 492 -26.76 -21.96 30.41
CA ASP A 492 -27.89 -21.17 30.85
C ASP A 492 -27.67 -19.66 30.63
N ILE A 493 -28.77 -18.92 30.58
CA ILE A 493 -28.76 -17.46 30.36
C ILE A 493 -28.00 -16.73 31.49
N ALA A 494 -27.98 -17.27 32.71
CA ALA A 494 -27.31 -16.63 33.83
C ALA A 494 -25.78 -16.64 33.66
N TYR A 495 -25.23 -17.76 33.18
CA TYR A 495 -23.81 -17.89 32.87
C TYR A 495 -23.41 -16.95 31.73
N ILE A 496 -24.14 -16.96 30.61
CA ILE A 496 -23.88 -16.04 29.48
C ILE A 496 -23.94 -14.58 29.92
N ASN A 497 -24.92 -14.20 30.75
CA ASN A 497 -25.02 -12.84 31.29
C ASN A 497 -23.85 -12.49 32.21
N SER A 498 -23.32 -13.45 32.97
CA SER A 498 -22.13 -13.23 33.81
C SER A 498 -20.89 -12.96 32.97
N LEU A 499 -20.71 -13.70 31.87
CA LEU A 499 -19.64 -13.45 30.91
C LEU A 499 -19.85 -12.07 30.26
N CYS A 500 -21.04 -11.78 29.76
CA CYS A 500 -21.31 -10.47 29.14
C CYS A 500 -21.03 -9.31 30.10
N LYS A 501 -21.35 -9.46 31.38
CA LYS A 501 -21.05 -8.43 32.40
C LYS A 501 -19.56 -8.21 32.58
N ASN A 502 -18.78 -9.29 32.67
CA ASN A 502 -17.32 -9.19 32.77
C ASN A 502 -16.70 -8.56 31.51
N LEU A 503 -17.24 -8.88 30.33
CA LEU A 503 -16.81 -8.26 29.07
C LEU A 503 -17.09 -6.75 29.08
N GLU A 504 -18.29 -6.33 29.47
CA GLU A 504 -18.65 -4.92 29.61
C GLU A 504 -17.69 -4.18 30.55
N ASP A 505 -17.39 -4.74 31.72
CA ASP A 505 -16.50 -4.10 32.69
C ASP A 505 -15.07 -3.96 32.14
N LYS A 506 -14.56 -4.98 31.42
CA LYS A 506 -13.27 -4.94 30.73
C LYS A 506 -13.24 -3.90 29.60
N LEU A 507 -14.30 -3.80 28.80
CA LEU A 507 -14.39 -2.81 27.72
C LEU A 507 -14.41 -1.39 28.27
N TYR A 508 -15.15 -1.13 29.35
CA TYR A 508 -15.17 0.20 29.97
C TYR A 508 -13.81 0.58 30.55
N PHE A 509 -13.03 -0.39 31.04
CA PHE A 509 -11.65 -0.14 31.49
C PHE A 509 -10.75 0.36 30.35
N LEU A 510 -10.94 -0.11 29.11
CA LEU A 510 -10.18 0.35 27.93
C LEU A 510 -10.32 1.86 27.68
N LYS A 511 -11.36 2.52 28.22
CA LYS A 511 -11.55 3.97 28.06
C LYS A 511 -10.32 4.79 28.46
N ASN A 512 -9.57 4.32 29.46
CA ASN A 512 -8.42 5.05 29.98
C ASN A 512 -7.07 4.54 29.46
N GLU A 513 -7.08 3.57 28.54
CA GLU A 513 -5.86 2.95 28.03
C GLU A 513 -5.67 3.30 26.58
N ASP A 514 -4.52 3.83 26.20
CA ASP A 514 -4.17 3.94 24.78
C ASP A 514 -4.00 2.51 24.18
N ALA A 515 -4.85 2.13 23.21
CA ALA A 515 -4.91 0.76 22.70
C ALA A 515 -5.50 0.65 21.29
N ARG A 516 -4.87 -0.20 20.46
CA ARG A 516 -5.33 -0.50 19.09
C ARG A 516 -6.71 -1.16 19.05
N ASN A 517 -7.46 -0.89 17.99
CA ASN A 517 -8.69 -1.62 17.62
C ASN A 517 -9.84 -1.60 18.65
N LYS A 518 -9.89 -0.59 19.54
CA LYS A 518 -11.02 -0.39 20.48
C LYS A 518 -12.37 -0.37 19.78
N LEU A 519 -12.45 0.28 18.63
CA LEU A 519 -13.66 0.37 17.81
C LEU A 519 -14.15 -1.02 17.39
N ILE A 520 -13.25 -1.86 16.89
CA ILE A 520 -13.56 -3.25 16.51
C ILE A 520 -14.06 -4.04 17.73
N LEU A 521 -13.34 -3.93 18.85
CA LEU A 521 -13.70 -4.61 20.10
C LEU A 521 -15.09 -4.21 20.59
N LEU A 522 -15.40 -2.92 20.58
CA LEU A 522 -16.71 -2.39 20.94
C LEU A 522 -17.79 -2.91 19.98
N SER A 523 -17.62 -2.77 18.65
CA SER A 523 -18.63 -3.24 17.69
C SER A 523 -18.93 -4.73 17.83
N LYS A 524 -17.88 -5.57 17.90
CA LYS A 524 -18.03 -7.02 18.06
C LYS A 524 -18.76 -7.37 19.36
N SER A 525 -18.46 -6.66 20.44
CA SER A 525 -19.08 -6.89 21.75
C SER A 525 -20.54 -6.44 21.79
N TYR A 526 -20.87 -5.29 21.21
CA TYR A 526 -22.27 -4.83 21.09
C TYR A 526 -23.11 -5.77 20.24
N SER A 527 -22.56 -6.27 19.13
CA SER A 527 -23.22 -7.28 18.30
C SER A 527 -23.53 -8.55 19.11
N LEU A 528 -22.59 -8.99 19.94
CA LEU A 528 -22.74 -10.14 20.82
C LEU A 528 -23.78 -9.90 21.92
N PHE A 529 -23.74 -8.75 22.61
CA PHE A 529 -24.71 -8.38 23.63
C PHE A 529 -26.13 -8.35 23.07
N ASN A 530 -26.31 -7.79 21.88
CA ASN A 530 -27.61 -7.79 21.21
C ASN A 530 -28.07 -9.21 20.85
N LYS A 531 -27.15 -10.07 20.38
CA LYS A 531 -27.47 -11.47 20.06
C LYS A 531 -27.89 -12.26 21.31
N THR A 532 -27.23 -12.04 22.44
CA THR A 532 -27.51 -12.72 23.72
C THR A 532 -28.62 -12.04 24.55
N ASN A 533 -29.22 -10.96 24.04
CA ASN A 533 -30.19 -10.12 24.76
C ASN A 533 -29.66 -9.57 26.10
N TYR A 534 -28.36 -9.31 26.18
CA TYR A 534 -27.74 -8.69 27.34
C TYR A 534 -28.06 -7.19 27.40
N LYS A 535 -28.44 -6.69 28.58
CA LYS A 535 -28.75 -5.28 28.78
C LYS A 535 -27.49 -4.46 29.01
N ILE A 536 -27.15 -3.63 28.02
CA ILE A 536 -25.97 -2.76 28.01
C ILE A 536 -26.17 -1.56 28.95
N SER A 537 -25.12 -1.15 29.67
CA SER A 537 -25.16 0.04 30.52
C SER A 537 -24.95 1.33 29.72
N ALA A 538 -25.61 2.41 30.17
CA ALA A 538 -25.45 3.74 29.55
C ALA A 538 -23.99 4.22 29.54
N LYS A 539 -23.20 3.86 30.57
CA LYS A 539 -21.78 4.23 30.63
C LYS A 539 -20.95 3.63 29.50
N LEU A 540 -21.23 2.39 29.10
CA LEU A 540 -20.57 1.78 27.96
C LEU A 540 -21.04 2.43 26.65
N SER A 541 -22.30 2.85 26.57
CA SER A 541 -22.84 3.56 25.41
C SER A 541 -22.18 4.92 25.22
N ASP A 542 -22.05 5.71 26.29
CA ASP A 542 -21.34 6.99 26.26
C ASP A 542 -19.89 6.81 25.79
N TYR A 543 -19.19 5.79 26.32
CA TYR A 543 -17.83 5.48 25.88
C TYR A 543 -17.76 5.06 24.40
N ALA A 544 -18.72 4.29 23.91
CA ALA A 544 -18.76 3.90 22.51
C ALA A 544 -18.97 5.11 21.59
N TYR A 545 -19.79 6.09 22.00
CA TYR A 545 -19.92 7.36 21.28
C TYR A 545 -18.63 8.17 21.28
N ASP A 546 -17.94 8.28 22.43
CA ASP A 546 -16.64 8.97 22.51
C ASP A 546 -15.65 8.38 21.50
N ILE A 547 -15.48 7.04 21.49
CA ILE A 547 -14.57 6.36 20.56
C ILE A 547 -14.99 6.56 19.09
N LEU A 548 -16.28 6.54 18.76
CA LEU A 548 -16.74 6.83 17.40
C LEU A 548 -16.36 8.24 16.94
N ILE A 549 -16.39 9.22 17.83
CA ILE A 549 -15.98 10.59 17.50
C ILE A 549 -14.47 10.64 17.27
N ASP A 550 -13.71 10.07 18.20
CA ASP A 550 -12.24 10.15 18.20
C ASP A 550 -11.60 9.34 17.05
N SER A 551 -12.24 8.23 16.64
CA SER A 551 -11.73 7.39 15.55
C SER A 551 -12.11 7.87 14.15
N LYS A 552 -12.88 8.96 14.01
CA LYS A 552 -13.34 9.45 12.71
C LYS A 552 -12.26 10.26 12.00
N SER A 553 -11.95 9.90 10.75
CA SER A 553 -11.03 10.67 9.90
C SER A 553 -11.75 11.66 8.99
N ASP A 554 -11.00 12.63 8.45
CA ASP A 554 -11.53 13.62 7.49
C ASP A 554 -12.03 13.00 6.19
N SER A 555 -11.49 11.84 5.80
CA SER A 555 -11.93 11.04 4.65
C SER A 555 -13.31 10.39 4.85
N GLY A 556 -13.89 10.47 6.04
CA GLY A 556 -15.13 9.77 6.41
C GLY A 556 -14.95 8.29 6.74
N LEU A 557 -13.75 7.73 6.56
CA LEU A 557 -13.35 6.42 7.06
C LEU A 557 -12.91 6.50 8.54
N TYR A 558 -12.68 5.35 9.17
CA TYR A 558 -12.39 5.25 10.60
C TYR A 558 -11.05 4.56 10.90
N TYR A 559 -10.35 5.10 11.90
CA TYR A 559 -9.26 4.43 12.62
C TYR A 559 -9.79 3.30 13.50
N GLY A 560 -8.90 2.45 14.01
CA GLY A 560 -9.26 1.36 14.92
C GLY A 560 -9.62 1.81 16.34
N GLY A 561 -9.34 3.06 16.71
CA GLY A 561 -9.44 3.54 18.08
C GLY A 561 -8.79 4.92 18.23
N ASP A 562 -8.08 5.09 19.34
CA ASP A 562 -7.33 6.29 19.71
C ASP A 562 -5.81 6.04 19.77
N PHE A 563 -5.34 4.92 19.20
CA PHE A 563 -3.92 4.56 19.16
C PHE A 563 -3.24 5.18 17.94
N ASP A 564 -2.11 5.86 18.15
CA ASP A 564 -1.40 6.62 17.11
C ASP A 564 -0.96 5.78 15.90
N GLU A 565 -0.82 4.46 16.05
CA GLU A 565 -0.46 3.54 14.94
C GLU A 565 -1.66 2.78 14.35
N ASP A 566 -2.90 3.07 14.76
CA ASP A 566 -4.07 2.50 14.10
C ASP A 566 -4.18 3.06 12.67
N MET A 567 -4.54 2.19 11.73
CA MET A 567 -4.74 2.56 10.33
C MET A 567 -6.22 2.77 10.05
N ILE A 568 -6.53 3.78 9.24
CA ILE A 568 -7.86 3.93 8.64
C ILE A 568 -8.07 2.76 7.70
N ASN A 569 -9.17 2.00 7.70
CA ASN A 569 -9.42 0.99 6.64
C ASN A 569 -10.91 0.62 6.52
N PHE A 570 -11.27 -0.21 5.54
CA PHE A 570 -12.66 -0.66 5.36
C PHE A 570 -13.17 -1.56 6.50
N CYS A 571 -12.30 -2.33 7.16
CA CYS A 571 -12.66 -3.15 8.32
C CYS A 571 -13.12 -2.29 9.51
N ASN A 572 -12.30 -1.30 9.89
CA ASN A 572 -12.59 -0.34 10.94
C ASN A 572 -13.86 0.46 10.61
N THR A 573 -13.96 0.94 9.37
CA THR A 573 -15.14 1.68 8.90
C THR A 573 -16.41 0.83 8.94
N TYR A 574 -16.35 -0.45 8.54
CA TYR A 574 -17.46 -1.39 8.69
C TYR A 574 -17.91 -1.51 10.14
N TYR A 575 -16.96 -1.69 11.06
CA TYR A 575 -17.26 -1.82 12.49
C TYR A 575 -17.76 -0.51 13.12
N ALA A 576 -17.30 0.66 12.68
CA ALA A 576 -17.88 1.94 13.09
C ALA A 576 -19.35 2.05 12.67
N VAL A 577 -19.64 1.79 11.39
CA VAL A 577 -21.01 1.86 10.85
C VAL A 577 -21.92 0.85 11.56
N GLU A 578 -21.42 -0.36 11.81
CA GLU A 578 -22.14 -1.37 12.59
C GLU A 578 -22.42 -0.90 14.02
N LEU A 579 -21.43 -0.36 14.72
CA LEU A 579 -21.57 0.13 16.09
C LEU A 579 -22.59 1.27 16.17
N VAL A 580 -22.55 2.24 15.25
CA VAL A 580 -23.56 3.31 15.15
C VAL A 580 -24.97 2.72 15.03
N GLN A 581 -25.17 1.76 14.12
CA GLN A 581 -26.47 1.10 13.93
C GLN A 581 -26.93 0.32 15.17
N LEU A 582 -26.00 -0.22 15.97
CA LEU A 582 -26.31 -0.96 17.19
C LEU A 582 -26.65 -0.02 18.35
N LEU A 583 -26.04 1.17 18.41
CA LEU A 583 -26.32 2.19 19.44
C LEU A 583 -27.65 2.92 19.20
N GLU A 584 -28.14 2.95 17.95
CA GLU A 584 -29.44 3.56 17.60
C GLU A 584 -30.66 2.65 17.86
N LYS A 585 -30.44 1.39 18.22
CA LYS A 585 -31.51 0.42 18.56
C LYS A 585 -31.81 0.43 20.05
#